data_AF-A0A512ATX0-F1
#
_entry.id   AF-A0A512ATX0-F1
#
_cell.length_a   1.000
_cell.length_b   1.000
_cell.length_c   1.000
_cell.angle_alpha   90.00
_cell.angle_beta   90.00
_cell.angle_gamma   90.00
#
_symmetry.space_group_name_H-M   'P 1'
#
loop_
_entity.id
_entity.type
_entity.pdbx_description
1 polymer ?
#
loop_
_entity_poly.entity_id
_entity_poly.type
_entity_poly.pdbx_seq_one_letter_code
_entity_poly.pdbx_strand_id
1 'polypeptide(L)'
;MIGALETDYHSLIIDRSNLEIIKTYEDSLELVPFGEKGKDGIILARLKTNTPLLRLDEVLDYYKVPASDLRLKVLVDKRGVNPDLFLADVKRIKSIQKTKQDLTSVMRYSFNPDEEYLNIETVKE
;
A
#
# COMPACT_ATOMS: atom_id res chain seq x y z
N MET A 1 -21.70 3.62 -9.39
CA MET A 1 -20.74 3.74 -8.27
C MET A 1 -19.36 3.47 -8.85
N ILE A 2 -18.53 4.50 -9.01
CA ILE A 2 -17.13 4.34 -9.42
C ILE A 2 -16.32 4.20 -8.13
N GLY A 3 -15.41 3.22 -8.05
CA GLY A 3 -14.43 3.07 -6.96
C GLY A 3 -14.97 2.50 -5.64
N ALA A 4 -15.15 1.18 -5.54
CA ALA A 4 -15.40 0.54 -4.24
C ALA A 4 -14.14 0.54 -3.34
N LEU A 5 -12.96 0.65 -3.95
CA LEU A 5 -11.66 0.63 -3.28
C LEU A 5 -10.81 1.78 -3.80
N GLU A 6 -10.16 2.49 -2.88
CA GLU A 6 -9.24 3.60 -3.11
C GLU A 6 -7.88 3.23 -2.51
N THR A 7 -6.79 3.58 -3.20
CA THR A 7 -5.41 3.30 -2.79
C THR A 7 -4.44 4.28 -3.46
N ASP A 8 -3.19 4.28 -3.01
CA ASP A 8 -2.07 4.96 -3.67
C ASP A 8 -1.03 3.93 -4.17
N TYR A 9 -0.07 4.40 -4.96
CA TYR A 9 0.93 3.53 -5.58
C TYR A 9 1.85 2.80 -4.58
N HIS A 10 2.13 3.40 -3.42
CA HIS A 10 3.01 2.80 -2.40
C HIS A 10 2.25 1.84 -1.48
N SER A 11 0.95 2.06 -1.31
CA SER A 11 0.06 1.28 -0.44
C SER A 11 -0.64 0.13 -1.17
N LEU A 12 -0.41 -0.06 -2.47
CA LEU A 12 -0.97 -1.14 -3.29
C LEU A 12 0.06 -2.25 -3.56
N ILE A 13 -0.24 -3.48 -3.13
CA ILE A 13 0.57 -4.68 -3.39
C ILE A 13 -0.20 -5.66 -4.28
N ILE A 14 0.08 -5.67 -5.57
CA ILE A 14 -0.53 -6.60 -6.55
C ILE A 14 0.46 -6.96 -7.65
N ASP A 15 0.13 -7.98 -8.44
CA ASP A 15 0.74 -8.17 -9.76
C ASP A 15 0.22 -7.08 -10.71
N ARG A 16 1.12 -6.24 -11.22
CA ARG A 16 0.76 -5.12 -12.11
C ARG A 16 0.23 -5.59 -13.46
N SER A 17 0.64 -6.77 -13.92
CA SER A 17 0.12 -7.34 -15.17
C SER A 17 -1.37 -7.69 -15.06
N ASN A 18 -1.88 -7.83 -13.82
CA ASN A 18 -3.29 -8.06 -13.52
C ASN A 18 -4.13 -6.76 -13.51
N LEU A 19 -3.52 -5.57 -13.62
CA LEU A 19 -4.27 -4.33 -13.78
C LEU A 19 -4.65 -4.10 -15.24
N GLU A 20 -5.89 -3.67 -15.44
CA GLU A 20 -6.39 -3.09 -16.68
C GLU A 20 -6.82 -1.65 -16.40
N ILE A 21 -6.10 -0.70 -16.99
CA ILE A 21 -6.42 0.72 -16.88
C ILE A 21 -7.64 0.99 -17.75
N ILE A 22 -8.72 1.47 -17.12
CA ILE A 22 -9.96 1.84 -17.79
C ILE A 22 -9.87 3.29 -18.26
N LYS A 23 -9.42 4.19 -17.37
CA LYS A 23 -9.29 5.61 -17.65
C LYS A 23 -8.24 6.23 -16.74
N THR A 24 -7.48 7.17 -17.29
CA THR A 24 -6.65 8.10 -16.52
C THR A 24 -7.31 9.47 -16.57
N TYR A 25 -7.43 10.12 -15.42
CA TYR A 25 -7.94 11.48 -15.27
C TYR A 25 -6.76 12.38 -14.89
N GLU A 26 -6.42 13.31 -15.77
CA GLU A 26 -5.35 14.29 -15.57
C GLU A 26 -5.85 15.73 -15.75
N ASP A 27 -6.98 15.91 -16.43
CA ASP A 27 -7.60 17.22 -16.64
C ASP A 27 -8.21 17.72 -15.31
N SER A 28 -7.84 18.94 -14.93
CA SER A 28 -8.26 19.55 -13.67
C SER A 28 -9.78 19.65 -13.51
N LEU A 29 -10.54 19.80 -14.59
CA LEU A 29 -12.00 19.81 -14.57
C LEU A 29 -12.58 18.41 -14.32
N GLU A 30 -11.96 17.38 -14.87
CA GLU A 30 -12.35 15.99 -14.63
C GLU A 30 -12.01 15.52 -13.20
N LEU A 31 -11.04 16.19 -12.55
CA LEU A 31 -10.61 15.89 -11.19
C LEU A 31 -11.47 16.54 -10.09
N VAL A 32 -12.27 17.57 -10.42
CA VAL A 32 -13.16 18.27 -9.47
C VAL A 32 -14.02 17.31 -8.63
N PRO A 33 -14.67 16.27 -9.19
CA PRO A 33 -15.50 15.35 -8.42
C PRO A 33 -14.74 14.55 -7.36
N PHE A 34 -13.42 14.43 -7.49
CA PHE A 34 -12.57 13.65 -6.60
C PHE A 34 -11.92 14.49 -5.48
N GLY A 35 -12.04 15.82 -5.55
CA GLY A 35 -11.52 16.75 -4.56
C GLY A 35 -9.99 16.67 -4.40
N GLU A 36 -9.51 17.01 -3.20
CA GLU A 36 -8.07 17.09 -2.90
C GLU A 36 -7.31 15.78 -3.16
N LYS A 37 -7.98 14.63 -3.03
CA LYS A 37 -7.37 13.31 -3.23
C LYS A 37 -7.00 13.04 -4.69
N GLY A 38 -7.71 13.65 -5.62
CA GLY A 38 -7.50 13.47 -7.05
C GLY A 38 -6.60 14.51 -7.71
N LYS A 39 -6.15 15.53 -6.97
CA LYS A 39 -5.48 16.70 -7.56
C LYS A 39 -4.20 16.37 -8.34
N ASP A 40 -3.53 15.28 -7.97
CA ASP A 40 -2.29 14.81 -8.60
C ASP A 40 -2.55 13.79 -9.72
N GLY A 41 -3.81 13.62 -10.12
CA GLY A 41 -4.26 12.66 -11.12
C GLY A 41 -4.88 11.41 -10.52
N ILE A 42 -5.74 10.74 -11.30
CA ILE A 42 -6.42 9.50 -10.89
C ILE A 42 -6.30 8.45 -12.00
N ILE A 43 -6.00 7.22 -11.59
CA ILE A 43 -6.08 6.04 -12.45
C ILE A 43 -7.28 5.21 -12.00
N LEU A 44 -8.29 5.09 -12.86
CA LEU A 44 -9.36 4.12 -12.71
C LEU A 44 -8.95 2.83 -13.40
N ALA A 45 -8.80 1.78 -12.62
CA ALA A 45 -8.44 0.46 -13.12
C ALA A 45 -9.38 -0.62 -12.57
N ARG A 46 -9.37 -1.78 -13.23
CA ARG A 46 -9.94 -3.02 -12.72
C ARG A 46 -8.89 -4.11 -12.71
N LEU A 47 -9.10 -5.11 -11.87
CA LEU A 47 -8.32 -6.34 -11.92
C LEU A 47 -8.87 -7.24 -13.06
N LYS A 48 -7.97 -7.81 -13.86
CA LYS A 48 -8.31 -8.76 -14.93
C LYS A 48 -8.83 -10.08 -14.38
N THR A 49 -8.38 -10.44 -13.18
CA THR A 49 -8.83 -11.62 -12.43
C THR A 49 -9.54 -11.21 -11.15
N ASN A 50 -10.41 -12.09 -10.64
CA ASN A 50 -11.14 -11.87 -9.39
C ASN A 50 -10.23 -12.14 -8.17
N THR A 51 -9.18 -11.34 -8.02
CA THR A 51 -8.25 -11.43 -6.89
C THR A 51 -8.80 -10.61 -5.71
N PRO A 52 -8.99 -11.20 -4.52
CA PRO A 52 -9.36 -10.44 -3.34
C PRO A 52 -8.20 -9.54 -2.92
N LEU A 53 -8.49 -8.26 -2.72
CA LEU A 53 -7.56 -7.31 -2.12
C LEU A 53 -7.94 -7.12 -0.66
N LEU A 54 -6.99 -7.39 0.23
CA LEU A 54 -7.16 -7.25 1.66
C LEU A 54 -6.67 -5.91 2.15
N ARG A 55 -7.35 -5.38 3.18
CA ARG A 55 -6.91 -4.23 3.98
C ARG A 55 -5.77 -4.63 4.92
N LEU A 56 -5.11 -3.63 5.49
CA LEU A 56 -3.89 -3.87 6.27
C LEU A 56 -4.14 -4.75 7.50
N ASP A 57 -5.21 -4.50 8.24
CA ASP A 57 -5.63 -5.30 9.39
C ASP A 57 -5.90 -6.76 9.02
N GLU A 58 -6.60 -6.99 7.91
CA GLU A 58 -6.86 -8.34 7.37
C GLU A 58 -5.56 -9.05 6.98
N VAL A 59 -4.59 -8.33 6.40
CA VAL A 59 -3.26 -8.88 6.10
C VAL A 59 -2.50 -9.23 7.38
N LEU A 60 -2.46 -8.33 8.36
CA LEU A 60 -1.73 -8.57 9.61
C LEU A 60 -2.34 -9.75 10.38
N ASP A 61 -3.67 -9.92 10.35
CA ASP A 61 -4.36 -11.09 10.91
C ASP A 61 -4.05 -12.37 10.13
N TYR A 62 -4.08 -12.33 8.80
CA TYR A 62 -3.74 -13.47 7.93
C TYR A 62 -2.34 -14.03 8.24
N TYR A 63 -1.36 -13.14 8.46
CA TYR A 63 0.01 -13.51 8.81
C TYR A 63 0.23 -13.72 10.31
N LYS A 64 -0.83 -13.62 11.14
CA LYS A 64 -0.81 -13.82 12.59
C LYS A 64 0.23 -12.94 13.29
N VAL A 65 0.30 -11.67 12.89
CA VAL A 65 1.22 -10.71 13.49
C VAL A 65 0.87 -10.54 14.98
N PRO A 66 1.85 -10.62 15.90
CA PRO A 66 1.58 -10.49 17.33
C PRO A 66 0.90 -9.17 17.69
N ALA A 67 -0.03 -9.20 18.64
CA ALA A 67 -0.75 -8.00 19.09
C ALA A 67 0.16 -6.88 19.63
N SER A 68 1.35 -7.23 20.14
CA SER A 68 2.37 -6.26 20.55
C SER A 68 2.88 -5.40 19.39
N ASP A 69 2.85 -5.97 18.18
CA ASP A 69 3.51 -5.41 17.01
C ASP A 69 2.52 -4.64 16.12
N LEU A 70 1.20 -4.84 16.30
CA LEU A 70 0.14 -4.15 15.52
C LEU A 70 0.15 -2.62 15.68
N ARG A 71 0.85 -2.09 16.69
CA ARG A 71 1.01 -0.65 16.91
C ARG A 71 2.17 -0.05 16.11
N LEU A 72 3.04 -0.89 15.55
CA LEU A 72 4.19 -0.44 14.79
C LEU A 72 3.74 0.14 13.46
N LYS A 73 4.44 1.19 13.01
CA LYS A 73 4.24 1.74 11.66
C LYS A 73 4.59 0.67 10.62
N VAL A 74 3.81 0.61 9.56
CA VAL A 74 3.98 -0.37 8.49
C VAL A 74 4.77 0.21 7.34
N LEU A 75 5.69 -0.61 6.83
CA LEU A 75 6.47 -0.37 5.63
C LEU A 75 6.19 -1.48 4.61
N VAL A 76 6.26 -1.14 3.32
CA VAL A 76 6.29 -2.10 2.21
C VAL A 76 7.63 -1.93 1.51
N ASP A 77 8.44 -2.99 1.47
CA ASP A 77 9.81 -2.96 0.92
C ASP A 77 10.63 -1.76 1.42
N LYS A 78 10.57 -1.54 2.74
CA LYS A 78 11.21 -0.44 3.49
C LYS A 78 10.68 0.96 3.16
N ARG A 79 9.53 1.08 2.49
CA ARG A 79 8.86 2.35 2.21
C ARG A 79 7.62 2.54 3.07
N GLY A 80 7.47 3.71 3.67
CA GLY A 80 6.26 4.06 4.42
C GLY A 80 5.02 4.04 3.54
N VAL A 81 3.92 3.51 4.09
CA VAL A 81 2.62 3.43 3.42
C VAL A 81 1.54 4.08 4.26
N ASN A 82 0.42 4.45 3.64
CA ASN A 82 -0.76 4.92 4.34
C ASN A 82 -1.68 3.72 4.67
N PRO A 83 -1.90 3.40 5.96
CA PRO A 83 -2.77 2.29 6.35
C PRO A 83 -4.18 2.35 5.76
N ASP A 84 -4.76 3.55 5.64
CA ASP A 84 -6.14 3.73 5.15
C ASP A 84 -6.28 3.47 3.64
N LEU A 85 -5.17 3.60 2.92
CA LEU A 85 -5.07 3.36 1.49
C LEU A 85 -4.48 1.98 1.17
N PHE A 86 -4.17 1.17 2.18
CA PHE A 86 -3.53 -0.12 1.98
C PHE A 86 -4.48 -1.11 1.31
N LEU A 87 -3.99 -1.77 0.26
CA LEU A 87 -4.64 -2.89 -0.43
C LEU A 87 -3.58 -3.89 -0.88
N ALA A 88 -3.79 -5.17 -0.59
CA ALA A 88 -2.84 -6.20 -0.99
C ALA A 88 -3.50 -7.50 -1.46
N ASP A 89 -2.93 -8.06 -2.54
CA ASP A 89 -3.01 -9.49 -2.79
C ASP A 89 -1.98 -10.20 -1.91
N VAL A 90 -2.45 -10.99 -0.95
CA VAL A 90 -1.58 -11.74 -0.02
C VAL A 90 -0.62 -12.69 -0.73
N LYS A 91 -0.94 -13.17 -1.95
CA LYS A 91 -0.02 -14.02 -2.73
C LYS A 91 1.23 -13.28 -3.20
N ARG A 92 1.20 -11.95 -3.18
CA ARG A 92 2.33 -11.06 -3.51
C ARG A 92 3.15 -10.66 -2.30
N ILE A 93 2.72 -11.03 -1.08
CA ILE A 93 3.47 -10.81 0.15
C ILE A 93 4.35 -12.04 0.43
N LYS A 94 5.66 -11.81 0.50
CA LYS A 94 6.66 -12.83 0.81
C LYS A 94 6.76 -13.08 2.31
N SER A 95 6.84 -12.02 3.11
CA SER A 95 6.94 -12.11 4.57
C SER A 95 6.57 -10.78 5.24
N ILE A 96 6.26 -10.84 6.53
CA ILE A 96 6.13 -9.66 7.39
C ILE A 96 7.10 -9.83 8.55
N GLN A 97 7.97 -8.85 8.76
CA GLN A 97 8.99 -8.91 9.80
C GLN A 97 9.24 -7.54 10.43
N LYS A 98 9.67 -7.56 11.68
CA LYS A 98 10.15 -6.33 12.31
C LYS A 98 11.47 -5.90 11.71
N THR A 99 11.59 -4.61 11.45
CA THR A 99 12.84 -3.98 11.03
C THR A 99 13.06 -2.70 11.82
N LYS A 100 14.30 -2.24 11.83
CA LYS A 100 14.63 -0.86 12.17
C LYS A 100 14.77 -0.04 10.89
N GLN A 101 14.68 1.28 11.03
CA GLN A 101 14.96 2.18 9.92
C GLN A 101 16.41 2.03 9.44
N ASP A 102 16.61 2.04 8.14
CA ASP A 102 17.95 2.09 7.55
C ASP A 102 18.54 3.50 7.75
N LEU A 103 19.57 3.60 8.61
CA LEU A 103 20.22 4.88 8.94
C LEU A 103 20.99 5.49 7.75
N THR A 104 21.30 4.66 6.74
CA THR A 104 21.98 5.08 5.51
C THR A 104 21.01 5.55 4.42
N SER A 105 19.71 5.32 4.59
CA SER A 105 18.68 5.80 3.66
C SER A 105 18.61 7.33 3.67
N VAL A 106 18.50 7.90 2.46
CA VAL A 106 18.22 9.34 2.25
C VAL A 106 16.83 9.74 2.74
N MET A 107 15.90 8.78 2.85
CA MET A 107 14.59 8.98 3.45
C MET A 107 14.56 8.38 4.86
N ARG A 108 14.36 9.26 5.85
CA ARG A 108 14.23 8.91 7.27
C ARG A 108 12.79 9.12 7.71
N TYR A 109 12.19 8.10 8.32
CA TYR A 109 10.83 8.15 8.87
C TYR A 109 10.80 8.65 10.32
N SER A 110 11.95 8.56 10.99
CA SER A 110 12.18 9.01 12.35
C SER A 110 13.64 9.40 12.59
N PHE A 111 13.84 10.24 13.59
CA PHE A 111 15.15 10.55 14.16
C PHE A 111 15.58 9.55 15.25
N ASN A 112 14.67 8.68 15.69
CA ASN A 112 14.98 7.61 16.65
C ASN A 112 15.54 6.38 15.90
N PRO A 113 16.83 6.03 16.06
CA PRO A 113 17.44 4.90 15.38
C PRO A 113 16.92 3.54 15.88
N ASP A 114 16.32 3.51 17.07
CA ASP A 114 15.77 2.29 17.67
C ASP A 114 14.27 2.09 17.41
N GLU A 115 13.63 2.99 16.66
CA GLU A 115 12.23 2.81 16.28
C GLU A 115 12.07 1.55 15.42
N GLU A 116 11.18 0.66 15.88
CA GLU A 116 10.81 -0.55 15.18
C GLU A 116 9.62 -0.29 14.24
N TYR A 117 9.63 -1.01 13.12
CA TYR A 117 8.60 -0.96 12.09
C TYR A 117 8.23 -2.39 11.71
N LEU A 118 6.99 -2.59 11.27
CA LEU A 118 6.60 -3.82 10.58
C LEU A 118 6.85 -3.64 9.08
N ASN A 119 7.77 -4.42 8.53
CA ASN A 119 8.06 -4.40 7.10
C ASN A 119 7.45 -5.60 6.40
N ILE A 120 6.59 -5.33 5.43
CA ILE A 120 6.04 -6.28 4.48
C ILE A 120 7.04 -6.38 3.31
N GLU A 121 7.63 -7.56 3.11
CA GLU A 121 8.44 -7.85 1.92
C GLU A 121 7.54 -8.39 0.81
N THR A 122 7.68 -7.87 -0.41
CA THR A 122 6.92 -8.35 -1.57
C THR A 122 7.71 -9.36 -2.40
N VAL A 123 6.98 -10.18 -3.17
CA VAL A 123 7.58 -11.03 -4.20
C VAL A 123 8.05 -10.14 -5.34
N LYS A 124 9.37 -10.20 -5.64
CA LYS A 124 9.96 -9.46 -6.77
C LYS A 124 9.37 -9.95 -8.09
N GLU A 125 8.97 -9.01 -8.94
CA GLU A 125 8.62 -9.26 -10.35
C GLU A 125 9.87 -9.61 -11.18
#